data_AF-A0A2E6X7J4-F1
#
_entry.id   AF-A0A2E6X7J4-F1
#
_cell.length_a   1.000
_cell.length_b   1.000
_cell.length_c   1.000
_cell.angle_alpha   90.00
_cell.angle_beta   90.00
_cell.angle_gamma   90.00
#
_symmetry.space_group_name_H-M   'P 1'
#
loop_
_entity.id
_entity.type
_entity.pdbx_description
1 polymer ?
#
loop_
_entity_poly.entity_id
_entity_poly.type
_entity_poly.pdbx_seq_one_letter_code
_entity_poly.pdbx_strand_id
1 'polypeptide(L)'
;MTELWLTIVILTVLVAGGLLVTVIKGLPKEKINRLDYDITIFKHQLIELESDLEHGVLLESEVDAARAEIERRLLRVSNQTSKRSEAKPFNSYRNLTLICAGLGVPFFATGLYLHLGSPNYPGFPYKERDFRAEREYKNRIEEDRNMSKLVKSLVARLDTEPNDLRGWILLGRTHLALGREAEAIRSLRKGLQFSGNNPAIAVELAEALVISADNEVRTEARKLFKNVLSQEARNPRARYYLALADAQDGRLKDALQGWIDLLTVSPPSAPWRHTVDESIKNTAKKLRIDPSLVKPSLSAKLLGPEKITVPEFSKYSQKQFNMPDLDQTEITAAGKLSPSERGEIIQSMVRSLADRLRDNPDDLDGWERLERAYQVLGETKKAKEALAHIRRLSR
;
A
#
# COMPACT_ATOMS: atom_id res chain seq x y z
N MET A 1 13.18 8.82 26.92
CA MET A 1 11.97 7.97 26.84
C MET A 1 11.49 7.54 28.23
N THR A 2 12.38 7.23 29.17
CA THR A 2 12.07 6.86 30.56
C THR A 2 11.30 7.92 31.34
N GLU A 3 11.59 9.21 31.13
CA GLU A 3 10.92 10.31 31.84
C GLU A 3 9.42 10.42 31.53
N LEU A 4 9.00 10.16 30.28
CA LEU A 4 7.59 10.18 29.89
C LEU A 4 6.82 9.00 30.50
N TRP A 5 7.42 7.82 30.53
CA TRP A 5 6.79 6.67 31.18
C TRP A 5 6.67 6.87 32.69
N LEU A 6 7.68 7.48 33.33
CA LEU A 6 7.63 7.86 34.74
C LEU A 6 6.48 8.84 35.02
N THR A 7 6.30 9.89 34.20
CA THR A 7 5.21 10.85 34.42
C THR A 7 3.83 10.22 34.23
N ILE A 8 3.65 9.36 33.23
CA ILE A 8 2.39 8.62 33.03
C ILE A 8 2.09 7.71 34.22
N VAL A 9 3.07 6.96 34.72
CA VAL A 9 2.89 6.08 35.88
C VAL A 9 2.54 6.89 37.13
N ILE A 10 3.26 7.99 37.40
CA ILE A 10 2.98 8.86 38.55
C ILE A 10 1.58 9.46 38.47
N LEU A 11 1.18 9.96 37.30
CA LEU A 11 -0.16 10.53 37.08
C LEU A 11 -1.24 9.47 37.29
N THR A 12 -1.04 8.26 36.76
CA THR A 12 -1.99 7.14 36.89
C THR A 12 -2.15 6.74 38.36
N VAL A 13 -1.05 6.65 39.10
CA VAL A 13 -1.07 6.32 40.54
C VAL A 13 -1.76 7.42 41.36
N LEU A 14 -1.51 8.70 41.05
CA LEU A 14 -2.16 9.82 41.72
C LEU A 14 -3.67 9.83 41.51
N VAL A 15 -4.14 9.63 40.28
CA VAL A 15 -5.57 9.61 39.95
C VAL A 15 -6.24 8.39 40.57
N ALA A 16 -5.67 7.20 40.39
CA ALA A 16 -6.21 5.96 40.96
C ALA A 16 -6.24 6.04 42.49
N GLY A 17 -5.17 6.50 43.12
CA GLY A 17 -5.08 6.70 44.57
C GLY A 17 -6.08 7.71 45.11
N GLY A 18 -6.25 8.86 44.43
CA GLY A 18 -7.23 9.87 44.79
C GLY A 18 -8.66 9.32 44.81
N LEU A 19 -9.05 8.60 43.75
CA LEU A 19 -10.36 7.94 43.65
C LEU A 19 -10.54 6.86 44.71
N LEU A 20 -9.50 6.10 45.03
CA LEU A 20 -9.54 5.07 46.07
C LEU A 20 -9.76 5.69 47.46
N VAL A 21 -9.09 6.81 47.75
CA VAL A 21 -9.25 7.54 49.02
C VAL A 21 -10.66 8.11 49.18
N THR A 22 -11.25 8.70 48.13
CA THR A 22 -12.61 9.25 48.22
C THR A 22 -13.66 8.16 48.46
N VAL A 23 -13.47 6.98 47.85
CA VAL A 23 -14.36 5.83 48.03
C VAL A 23 -14.20 5.20 49.42
N ILE A 24 -12.96 5.04 49.92
CA ILE A 24 -12.71 4.46 51.25
C ILE A 24 -13.20 5.38 52.36
N LYS A 25 -12.91 6.69 52.28
CA LYS A 25 -13.29 7.63 53.34
C LYS A 25 -14.80 7.86 53.40
N GLY A 26 -15.51 7.62 52.30
CA GLY A 26 -16.92 7.96 52.16
C GLY A 26 -17.14 9.47 52.18
N LEU A 27 -18.23 9.94 51.56
CA LEU A 27 -18.62 11.34 51.71
C LEU A 27 -19.02 11.58 53.17
N PRO A 28 -18.63 12.71 53.79
CA PRO A 28 -19.11 13.06 55.12
C PRO A 28 -20.63 13.15 55.06
N LYS A 29 -21.32 12.15 55.62
CA LYS A 29 -22.72 12.30 55.95
C LYS A 29 -22.76 13.27 57.11
N GLU A 30 -23.26 14.47 56.86
CA GLU A 30 -23.63 15.42 57.88
C GLU A 30 -24.60 14.70 58.83
N LYS A 31 -24.07 14.18 59.93
CA LYS A 31 -24.86 13.58 61.01
C LYS A 31 -25.50 14.74 61.76
N ILE A 32 -26.57 15.29 61.20
CA ILE A 32 -27.52 16.05 62.00
C ILE A 32 -28.09 15.02 62.98
N ASN A 33 -27.66 15.11 64.24
CA ASN A 33 -28.08 14.22 65.31
C ASN A 33 -29.57 14.49 65.58
N ARG A 34 -30.46 13.88 64.79
CA ARG A 34 -31.93 13.97 64.97
C ARG A 34 -32.33 13.64 66.40
N LEU A 35 -31.58 12.75 67.06
CA LEU A 35 -31.71 12.45 68.48
C LEU A 35 -31.57 13.67 69.38
N ASP A 36 -30.50 14.46 69.20
CA ASP A 36 -30.24 15.61 70.07
C ASP A 36 -31.33 16.67 69.88
N TYR A 37 -31.83 16.81 68.64
CA TYR A 37 -32.96 17.67 68.32
C TYR A 37 -34.27 17.18 68.98
N ASP A 38 -34.61 15.90 68.82
CA ASP A 38 -35.81 15.30 69.40
C ASP A 38 -35.80 15.35 70.94
N ILE A 39 -34.64 15.08 71.57
CA ILE A 39 -34.46 15.21 73.03
C ILE A 39 -34.72 16.65 73.50
N THR A 40 -34.25 17.64 72.74
CA THR A 40 -34.45 19.05 73.08
C THR A 40 -35.92 19.43 73.01
N ILE A 41 -36.64 18.96 72.00
CA ILE A 41 -38.10 19.16 71.87
C ILE A 41 -38.85 18.53 73.06
N PHE A 42 -38.54 17.28 73.42
CA PHE A 42 -39.21 16.63 74.54
C PHE A 42 -38.97 17.33 75.89
N LYS A 43 -37.77 17.91 76.11
CA LYS A 43 -37.50 18.73 77.30
C LYS A 43 -38.38 19.96 77.36
N HIS A 44 -38.55 20.65 76.23
CA HIS A 44 -39.46 21.80 76.16
C HIS A 44 -40.90 21.43 76.46
N GLN A 45 -41.38 20.29 75.93
CA GLN A 45 -42.74 19.82 76.19
C GLN A 45 -43.01 19.51 77.66
N LEU A 46 -42.01 19.00 78.40
CA LEU A 46 -42.16 18.76 79.85
C LEU A 46 -42.23 20.05 80.65
N ILE A 47 -41.47 21.08 80.26
CA ILE A 47 -41.50 22.39 80.92
C ILE A 47 -42.84 23.09 80.68
N GLU A 48 -43.37 23.00 79.46
CA GLU A 48 -44.67 23.58 79.11
C GLU A 48 -45.81 22.91 79.89
N LEU A 49 -45.75 21.59 80.07
CA LEU A 49 -46.71 20.83 80.88
C LEU A 49 -46.73 21.25 82.36
N GLU A 50 -45.56 21.53 82.93
CA GLU A 50 -45.45 22.02 84.31
C GLU A 50 -46.06 23.42 84.45
N SER A 51 -45.79 24.30 83.47
CA SER A 51 -46.39 25.63 83.41
C SER A 51 -47.92 25.57 83.28
N ASP A 52 -48.46 24.69 82.45
CA ASP A 52 -49.90 24.55 82.27
C ASP A 52 -50.62 24.04 83.54
N LEU A 53 -49.93 23.23 84.35
CA LEU A 53 -50.40 22.83 85.68
C LEU A 53 -50.44 24.03 86.65
N GLU A 54 -49.37 24.81 86.70
CA GLU A 54 -49.28 26.01 87.56
C GLU A 54 -50.35 27.06 87.23
N HIS A 55 -50.69 27.20 85.94
CA HIS A 55 -51.72 28.14 85.47
C HIS A 55 -53.15 27.55 85.54
N GLY A 56 -53.31 26.32 86.03
CA GLY A 56 -54.60 25.64 86.20
C GLY A 56 -55.30 25.29 84.88
N VAL A 57 -54.55 25.23 83.77
CA VAL A 57 -55.05 24.87 82.43
C VAL A 57 -55.29 23.37 82.33
N LEU A 58 -54.49 22.56 83.04
CA LEU A 58 -54.58 21.10 83.08
C LEU A 58 -54.75 20.59 84.51
N LEU A 59 -55.44 19.46 84.66
CA LEU A 59 -55.55 18.74 85.93
C LEU A 59 -54.30 17.89 86.19
N GLU A 60 -53.93 17.69 87.46
CA GLU A 60 -52.74 16.91 87.85
C GLU A 60 -52.73 15.49 87.24
N SER A 61 -53.89 14.84 87.18
CA SER A 61 -54.04 13.52 86.55
C SER A 61 -53.79 13.51 85.04
N GLU A 62 -54.07 14.62 84.35
CA GLU A 62 -53.84 14.77 82.91
C GLU A 62 -52.36 15.00 82.62
N VAL A 63 -51.68 15.74 83.50
CA VAL A 63 -50.24 15.99 83.45
C VAL A 63 -49.44 14.71 83.65
N ASP A 64 -49.80 13.89 84.63
CA ASP A 64 -49.13 12.60 84.88
C ASP A 64 -49.24 11.65 83.68
N ALA A 65 -50.43 11.59 83.06
CA ALA A 65 -50.65 10.78 81.87
C ALA A 65 -49.82 11.26 80.66
N ALA A 66 -49.74 12.58 80.45
CA ALA A 66 -48.97 13.18 79.38
C ALA A 66 -47.45 13.01 79.59
N ARG A 67 -46.97 13.16 80.83
CA ARG A 67 -45.56 12.92 81.21
C ARG A 67 -45.16 11.48 80.88
N ALA A 68 -45.97 10.50 81.27
CA ALA A 68 -45.71 9.09 81.01
C ALA A 68 -45.63 8.76 79.50
N GLU A 69 -46.46 9.39 78.67
CA GLU A 69 -46.43 9.19 77.21
C GLU A 69 -45.20 9.84 76.56
N ILE A 70 -44.78 11.04 77.02
CA ILE A 70 -43.55 11.69 76.55
C ILE A 70 -42.33 10.84 76.90
N GLU A 71 -42.23 10.34 78.13
CA GLU A 71 -41.14 9.46 78.56
C GLU A 71 -41.09 8.17 77.72
N ARG A 72 -42.25 7.58 77.43
CA ARG A 72 -42.34 6.37 76.59
C ARG A 72 -41.89 6.64 75.15
N ARG A 73 -42.21 7.82 74.60
CA ARG A 73 -41.75 8.24 73.26
C ARG A 73 -40.24 8.48 73.25
N LEU A 74 -39.70 9.13 74.28
CA LEU A 74 -38.26 9.34 74.43
C LEU A 74 -37.48 8.01 74.51
N LEU A 75 -37.99 7.04 75.28
CA LEU A 75 -37.44 5.69 75.37
C LEU A 75 -37.52 4.93 74.04
N ARG A 76 -38.58 5.14 73.25
CA ARG A 76 -38.71 4.52 71.93
C ARG A 76 -37.70 5.08 70.92
N VAL A 77 -37.49 6.40 70.93
CA VAL A 77 -36.54 7.09 70.04
C VAL A 77 -35.08 6.72 70.38
N SER A 78 -34.74 6.66 71.68
CA SER A 78 -33.41 6.20 72.12
C SER A 78 -33.15 4.73 71.76
N ASN A 79 -34.12 3.83 71.98
CA ASN A 79 -34.00 2.42 71.60
C ASN A 79 -33.94 2.18 70.08
N GLN A 80 -34.68 2.96 69.28
CA GLN A 80 -34.59 2.90 67.81
C GLN A 80 -33.22 3.34 67.31
N THR A 81 -32.56 4.27 68.00
CA THR A 81 -31.22 4.71 67.60
C THR A 81 -30.15 3.70 68.02
N SER A 82 -30.26 3.08 69.19
CA SER A 82 -29.39 1.94 69.57
C SER A 82 -29.47 0.80 68.55
N LYS A 83 -30.68 0.45 68.07
CA LYS A 83 -30.83 -0.58 67.01
C LYS A 83 -30.35 -0.14 65.62
N ARG A 84 -30.25 1.16 65.34
CA ARG A 84 -29.74 1.68 64.06
C ARG A 84 -28.21 1.84 64.05
N SER A 85 -27.57 1.75 65.22
CA SER A 85 -26.11 1.78 65.38
C SER A 85 -25.44 0.41 65.15
N GLU A 86 -26.20 -0.66 64.92
CA GLU A 86 -25.67 -1.87 64.33
C GLU A 86 -25.29 -1.58 62.87
N ALA A 87 -24.01 -1.27 62.67
CA ALA A 87 -23.41 -1.07 61.37
C ALA A 87 -23.75 -2.27 60.47
N LYS A 88 -24.51 -2.03 59.38
CA LYS A 88 -24.60 -2.99 58.29
C LYS A 88 -23.16 -3.37 57.89
N PRO A 89 -22.82 -4.67 57.76
CA PRO A 89 -21.49 -5.06 57.38
C PRO A 89 -21.14 -4.33 56.09
N PHE A 90 -19.99 -3.65 56.12
CA PHE A 90 -19.43 -3.00 54.95
C PHE A 90 -19.51 -4.00 53.81
N ASN A 91 -20.20 -3.64 52.71
CA ASN A 91 -20.43 -4.54 51.59
C ASN A 91 -19.06 -4.84 50.94
N SER A 92 -18.33 -5.80 51.48
CA SER A 92 -16.89 -6.03 51.25
C SER A 92 -16.62 -6.26 49.76
N TYR A 93 -17.58 -6.90 49.08
CA TYR A 93 -17.58 -7.10 47.64
C TYR A 93 -17.63 -5.80 46.82
N ARG A 94 -18.26 -4.72 47.30
CA ARG A 94 -18.29 -3.42 46.59
C ARG A 94 -16.94 -2.74 46.60
N ASN A 95 -16.22 -2.81 47.71
CA ASN A 95 -14.87 -2.24 47.78
C ASN A 95 -13.89 -3.11 47.00
N LEU A 96 -14.04 -4.43 47.07
CA LEU A 96 -13.21 -5.35 46.29
C LEU A 96 -13.42 -5.16 44.79
N THR A 97 -14.66 -5.02 44.31
CA THR A 97 -14.93 -4.75 42.88
C THR A 97 -14.37 -3.42 42.43
N LEU A 98 -14.43 -2.37 43.26
CA LEU A 98 -13.85 -1.06 42.93
C LEU A 98 -12.32 -1.08 42.91
N ILE A 99 -11.68 -1.82 43.82
CA ILE A 99 -10.22 -2.02 43.83
C ILE A 99 -9.78 -2.84 42.62
N CYS A 100 -10.47 -3.94 42.32
CA CYS A 100 -10.21 -4.76 41.14
C CYS A 100 -10.43 -3.99 39.84
N ALA A 101 -11.43 -3.11 39.77
CA ALA A 101 -11.65 -2.25 38.60
C ALA A 101 -10.55 -1.17 38.48
N GLY A 102 -10.17 -0.53 39.59
CA GLY A 102 -9.20 0.57 39.58
C GLY A 102 -7.75 0.14 39.34
N LEU A 103 -7.32 -0.99 39.92
CA LEU A 103 -5.96 -1.52 39.76
C LEU A 103 -5.89 -2.62 38.71
N GLY A 104 -6.91 -3.45 38.57
CA GLY A 104 -6.88 -4.57 37.63
C GLY A 104 -6.76 -4.14 36.17
N VAL A 105 -7.43 -3.04 35.79
CA VAL A 105 -7.39 -2.54 34.40
C VAL A 105 -5.96 -2.10 33.98
N PRO A 106 -5.23 -1.25 34.74
CA PRO A 106 -3.85 -0.90 34.42
C PRO A 106 -2.90 -2.11 34.36
N PHE A 107 -2.99 -3.04 35.33
CA PHE A 107 -2.12 -4.21 35.37
C PHE A 107 -2.41 -5.17 34.22
N PHE A 108 -3.68 -5.39 33.89
CA PHE A 108 -4.09 -6.22 32.78
C PHE A 108 -3.66 -5.62 31.43
N ALA A 109 -3.85 -4.30 31.25
CA ALA A 109 -3.39 -3.59 30.07
C ALA A 109 -1.85 -3.66 29.90
N THR A 110 -1.12 -3.54 31.01
CA THR A 110 0.35 -3.68 31.01
C THR A 110 0.76 -5.11 30.63
N GLY A 111 0.09 -6.13 31.16
CA GLY A 111 0.34 -7.53 30.79
C GLY A 111 0.06 -7.81 29.31
N LEU A 112 -1.05 -7.29 28.78
CA LEU A 112 -1.37 -7.38 27.35
C LEU A 112 -0.32 -6.68 26.48
N TYR A 113 0.15 -5.50 26.87
CA TYR A 113 1.20 -4.79 26.14
C TYR A 113 2.52 -5.57 26.14
N LEU A 114 2.89 -6.21 27.25
CA LEU A 114 4.08 -7.05 27.31
C LEU A 114 3.94 -8.34 26.48
N HIS A 115 2.72 -8.87 26.31
CA HIS A 115 2.48 -10.09 25.54
C HIS A 115 2.31 -9.87 24.03
N LEU A 116 1.56 -8.83 23.62
CA LEU A 116 1.25 -8.54 22.22
C LEU A 116 2.12 -7.42 21.63
N GLY A 117 2.64 -6.54 22.49
CA GLY A 117 3.38 -5.37 22.08
C GLY A 117 4.87 -5.63 21.86
N SER A 118 5.58 -4.55 21.57
CA SER A 118 7.00 -4.58 21.25
C SER A 118 7.79 -3.72 22.26
N PRO A 119 7.91 -4.14 23.53
CA PRO A 119 8.51 -3.32 24.59
C PRO A 119 9.99 -2.99 24.33
N ASN A 120 10.67 -3.82 23.54
CA ASN A 120 12.09 -3.66 23.19
C ASN A 120 12.30 -2.85 21.89
N TYR A 121 11.25 -2.32 21.27
CA TYR A 121 11.43 -1.50 20.07
C TYR A 121 12.06 -0.16 20.45
N PRO A 122 13.21 0.23 19.87
CA PRO A 122 13.80 1.53 20.14
C PRO A 122 12.84 2.63 19.68
N GLY A 123 12.72 3.68 20.49
CA GLY A 123 11.94 4.85 20.09
C GLY A 123 12.66 5.55 18.94
N PHE A 124 11.97 5.79 17.84
CA PHE A 124 12.48 6.60 16.72
C PHE A 124 12.07 8.06 16.94
N PRO A 125 12.99 8.96 17.31
CA PRO A 125 12.69 10.38 17.46
C PRO A 125 12.17 10.95 16.14
N TYR A 126 11.21 11.88 16.21
CA TYR A 126 10.60 12.48 15.00
C TYR A 126 11.63 13.09 14.03
N LYS A 127 12.78 13.52 14.54
CA LYS A 127 13.88 14.14 13.78
C LYS A 127 14.69 13.16 12.92
N GLU A 128 14.65 11.87 13.22
CA GLU A 128 15.41 10.81 12.53
C GLU A 128 14.53 9.99 11.57
N ARG A 129 13.24 10.33 11.46
CA ARG A 129 12.27 9.63 10.60
C ARG A 129 12.40 10.12 9.16
N ASP A 130 12.80 9.24 8.25
CA ASP A 130 12.76 9.51 6.82
C ASP A 130 11.31 9.44 6.30
N PHE A 131 10.62 10.59 6.36
CA PHE A 131 9.27 10.76 5.83
C PHE A 131 9.16 10.52 4.32
N ARG A 132 10.27 10.52 3.58
CA ARG A 132 10.28 10.19 2.14
C ARG A 132 10.22 8.68 1.96
N ALA A 133 11.08 7.93 2.65
CA ALA A 133 11.09 6.47 2.63
C ALA A 133 9.76 5.88 3.14
N GLU A 134 9.14 6.47 4.18
CA GLU A 134 7.84 6.00 4.67
C GLU A 134 6.70 6.28 3.66
N ARG A 135 6.71 7.44 3.01
CA ARG A 135 5.72 7.74 1.96
C ARG A 135 5.90 6.83 0.76
N GLU A 136 7.14 6.60 0.31
CA GLU A 136 7.42 5.63 -0.75
C GLU A 136 6.98 4.21 -0.37
N TYR A 137 7.22 3.78 0.86
CA TYR A 137 6.77 2.47 1.33
C TYR A 137 5.24 2.35 1.33
N LYS A 138 4.52 3.37 1.83
CA LYS A 138 3.05 3.39 1.78
C LYS A 138 2.53 3.39 0.33
N ASN A 139 3.13 4.20 -0.54
CA ASN A 139 2.77 4.25 -1.96
C ASN A 139 3.00 2.89 -2.64
N ARG A 140 4.13 2.22 -2.38
CA ARG A 140 4.39 0.86 -2.91
C ARG A 140 3.33 -0.14 -2.47
N ILE A 141 2.92 -0.12 -1.20
CA ILE A 141 1.83 -1.00 -0.71
C ILE A 141 0.50 -0.70 -1.41
N GLU A 142 0.18 0.58 -1.63
CA GLU A 142 -1.02 0.97 -2.35
C GLU A 142 -0.97 0.57 -3.82
N GLU A 143 0.17 0.75 -4.48
CA GLU A 143 0.44 0.29 -5.85
C GLU A 143 0.29 -1.23 -5.97
N ASP A 144 0.88 -2.01 -5.08
CA ASP A 144 0.75 -3.49 -5.07
C ASP A 144 -0.69 -3.95 -4.89
N ARG A 145 -1.45 -3.25 -4.02
CA ARG A 145 -2.87 -3.51 -3.81
C ARG A 145 -3.68 -3.19 -5.06
N ASN A 146 -3.40 -2.06 -5.70
CA ASN A 146 -4.07 -1.64 -6.94
C ASN A 146 -3.73 -2.58 -8.10
N MET A 147 -2.46 -2.97 -8.24
CA MET A 147 -2.02 -3.94 -9.24
C MET A 147 -2.69 -5.30 -9.03
N SER A 148 -2.79 -5.75 -7.78
CA SER A 148 -3.49 -7.01 -7.46
C SER A 148 -4.99 -6.95 -7.81
N LYS A 149 -5.65 -5.79 -7.70
CA LYS A 149 -7.03 -5.61 -8.19
C LYS A 149 -7.11 -5.68 -9.71
N LEU A 150 -6.19 -5.00 -10.41
CA LEU A 150 -6.14 -5.05 -11.89
C LEU A 150 -5.92 -6.48 -12.40
N VAL A 151 -5.02 -7.24 -11.76
CA VAL A 151 -4.82 -8.66 -12.06
C VAL A 151 -6.11 -9.46 -11.88
N LYS A 152 -6.85 -9.25 -10.78
CA LYS A 152 -8.14 -9.92 -10.56
C LYS A 152 -9.16 -9.61 -11.66
N SER A 153 -9.27 -8.34 -12.06
CA SER A 153 -10.14 -7.93 -13.16
C SER A 153 -9.74 -8.56 -14.50
N LEU A 154 -8.43 -8.63 -14.78
CA LEU A 154 -7.91 -9.26 -15.98
C LEU A 154 -8.19 -10.78 -16.00
N VAL A 155 -8.01 -11.46 -14.87
CA VAL A 155 -8.36 -12.89 -14.73
C VAL A 155 -9.85 -13.10 -15.01
N ALA A 156 -10.73 -12.33 -14.37
CA ALA A 156 -12.17 -12.45 -14.58
C ALA A 156 -12.58 -12.23 -16.05
N ARG A 157 -11.93 -11.29 -16.74
CA ARG A 157 -12.15 -11.08 -18.17
C ARG A 157 -11.69 -12.29 -18.99
N LEU A 158 -10.51 -12.84 -18.72
CA LEU A 158 -9.97 -13.99 -19.44
C LEU A 158 -10.76 -15.28 -19.20
N ASP A 159 -11.48 -15.38 -18.08
CA ASP A 159 -12.44 -16.47 -17.86
C ASP A 159 -13.64 -16.37 -18.82
N THR A 160 -14.06 -15.16 -19.20
CA THR A 160 -15.14 -14.94 -20.18
C THR A 160 -14.67 -14.85 -21.63
N GLU A 161 -13.43 -14.40 -21.86
CA GLU A 161 -12.81 -14.19 -23.17
C GLU A 161 -11.50 -15.00 -23.29
N PRO A 162 -11.55 -16.34 -23.28
CA PRO A 162 -10.34 -17.18 -23.22
C PRO A 162 -9.45 -17.09 -24.47
N ASN A 163 -9.98 -16.57 -25.57
CA ASN A 163 -9.24 -16.39 -26.82
C ASN A 163 -8.44 -15.07 -26.88
N ASP A 164 -8.47 -14.24 -25.83
CA ASP A 164 -7.65 -13.02 -25.76
C ASP A 164 -6.17 -13.35 -25.51
N LEU A 165 -5.47 -13.62 -26.61
CA LEU A 165 -4.03 -13.84 -26.67
C LEU A 165 -3.23 -12.75 -25.93
N ARG A 166 -3.61 -11.48 -26.11
CA ARG A 166 -2.86 -10.35 -25.53
C ARG A 166 -3.07 -10.28 -24.02
N GLY A 167 -4.29 -10.54 -23.56
CA GLY A 167 -4.62 -10.58 -22.15
C GLY A 167 -3.85 -11.68 -21.40
N TRP A 168 -3.70 -12.88 -21.97
CA TRP A 168 -2.88 -13.94 -21.36
C TRP A 168 -1.41 -13.57 -21.25
N ILE A 169 -0.83 -12.95 -22.29
CA ILE A 169 0.56 -12.46 -22.27
C ILE A 169 0.73 -11.38 -21.19
N LEU A 170 -0.18 -10.41 -21.16
CA LEU A 170 -0.16 -9.34 -20.15
C LEU A 170 -0.23 -9.93 -18.74
N LEU A 171 -1.16 -10.86 -18.50
CA LEU A 171 -1.32 -11.51 -17.20
C LEU A 171 -0.03 -12.23 -16.77
N GLY A 172 0.60 -12.97 -17.67
CA GLY A 172 1.88 -13.63 -17.41
C GLY A 172 2.99 -12.64 -17.03
N ARG A 173 3.17 -11.57 -17.82
CA ARG A 173 4.18 -10.54 -17.56
C ARG A 173 3.93 -9.78 -16.26
N THR A 174 2.68 -9.45 -15.97
CA THR A 174 2.32 -8.79 -14.71
C THR A 174 2.61 -9.69 -13.51
N HIS A 175 2.33 -11.00 -13.62
CA HIS A 175 2.71 -11.93 -12.57
C HIS A 175 4.23 -12.02 -12.37
N LEU A 176 5.02 -12.06 -13.44
CA LEU A 176 6.49 -12.02 -13.34
C LEU A 176 6.99 -10.72 -12.69
N ALA A 177 6.43 -9.57 -13.08
CA ALA A 177 6.78 -8.27 -12.49
C ALA A 177 6.47 -8.19 -10.99
N LEU A 178 5.50 -8.97 -10.51
CA LEU A 178 5.14 -9.10 -9.09
C LEU A 178 5.92 -10.22 -8.36
N GLY A 179 6.88 -10.87 -9.01
CA GLY A 179 7.62 -12.02 -8.44
C GLY A 179 6.76 -13.28 -8.28
N ARG A 180 5.60 -13.36 -8.93
CA ARG A 180 4.64 -14.45 -8.84
C ARG A 180 4.84 -15.42 -10.01
N GLU A 181 5.99 -16.07 -10.06
CA GLU A 181 6.42 -16.89 -11.19
C GLU A 181 5.50 -18.09 -11.46
N ALA A 182 5.06 -18.76 -10.39
CA ALA A 182 4.17 -19.92 -10.50
C ALA A 182 2.83 -19.52 -11.13
N GLU A 183 2.27 -18.37 -10.74
CA GLU A 183 1.06 -17.80 -11.34
C GLU A 183 1.28 -17.44 -12.81
N ALA A 184 2.43 -16.84 -13.15
CA ALA A 184 2.77 -16.50 -14.53
C ALA A 184 2.78 -17.74 -15.42
N ILE A 185 3.48 -18.79 -15.00
CA ILE A 185 3.57 -20.06 -15.71
C ILE A 185 2.18 -20.69 -15.88
N ARG A 186 1.35 -20.72 -14.82
CA ARG A 186 -0.02 -21.26 -14.91
C ARG A 186 -0.88 -20.50 -15.91
N SER A 187 -0.86 -19.16 -15.86
CA SER A 187 -1.64 -18.30 -16.75
C SER A 187 -1.19 -18.42 -18.21
N LEU A 188 0.12 -18.40 -18.46
CA LEU A 188 0.68 -18.57 -19.81
C LEU A 188 0.41 -19.97 -20.36
N ARG A 189 0.46 -21.02 -19.54
CA ARG A 189 0.11 -22.39 -19.97
C ARG A 189 -1.36 -22.50 -20.37
N LYS A 190 -2.28 -21.86 -19.64
CA LYS A 190 -3.69 -21.75 -20.05
C LYS A 190 -3.85 -21.00 -21.37
N GLY A 191 -3.24 -19.82 -21.50
CA GLY A 191 -3.28 -19.05 -22.74
C GLY A 191 -2.71 -19.83 -23.94
N LEU A 192 -1.65 -20.62 -23.74
CA LEU A 192 -1.06 -21.44 -24.79
C LEU A 192 -2.02 -22.54 -25.28
N GLN A 193 -2.79 -23.12 -24.37
CA GLN A 193 -3.82 -24.11 -24.70
C GLN A 193 -4.95 -23.49 -25.51
N PHE A 194 -5.50 -22.34 -25.07
CA PHE A 194 -6.59 -21.67 -25.78
C PHE A 194 -6.18 -21.11 -27.14
N SER A 195 -4.95 -20.62 -27.27
CA SER A 195 -4.44 -20.06 -28.52
C SER A 195 -3.96 -21.11 -29.54
N GLY A 196 -4.05 -22.41 -29.23
CA GLY A 196 -3.63 -23.48 -30.13
C GLY A 196 -2.12 -23.50 -30.36
N ASN A 197 -1.32 -23.33 -29.29
CA ASN A 197 0.15 -23.36 -29.34
C ASN A 197 0.78 -22.18 -30.10
N ASN A 198 0.19 -20.99 -29.96
CA ASN A 198 0.67 -19.77 -30.59
C ASN A 198 2.12 -19.41 -30.14
N PRO A 199 3.03 -19.07 -31.07
CA PRO A 199 4.44 -18.84 -30.76
C PRO A 199 4.66 -17.63 -29.83
N ALA A 200 3.78 -16.63 -29.88
CA ALA A 200 3.86 -15.45 -29.03
C ALA A 200 3.61 -15.76 -27.55
N ILE A 201 2.74 -16.72 -27.20
CA ILE A 201 2.62 -17.18 -25.80
C ILE A 201 3.72 -18.20 -25.49
N ALA A 202 4.06 -19.08 -26.43
CA ALA A 202 5.04 -20.14 -26.19
C ALA A 202 6.40 -19.55 -25.76
N VAL A 203 6.83 -18.44 -26.37
CA VAL A 203 8.08 -17.75 -25.99
C VAL A 203 8.00 -17.12 -24.61
N GLU A 204 6.85 -16.55 -24.22
CA GLU A 204 6.64 -15.98 -22.88
C GLU A 204 6.63 -17.07 -21.80
N LEU A 205 5.97 -18.20 -22.07
CA LEU A 205 5.96 -19.34 -21.16
C LEU A 205 7.36 -19.93 -20.99
N ALA A 206 8.10 -20.08 -22.10
CA ALA A 206 9.46 -20.61 -22.06
C ALA A 206 10.38 -19.69 -21.25
N GLU A 207 10.28 -18.38 -21.41
CA GLU A 207 11.03 -17.40 -20.63
C GLU A 207 10.65 -17.42 -19.14
N ALA A 208 9.36 -17.48 -18.81
CA ALA A 208 8.90 -17.63 -17.43
C ALA A 208 9.47 -18.90 -16.76
N LEU A 209 9.56 -20.01 -17.50
CA LEU A 209 10.17 -21.25 -17.03
C LEU A 209 11.68 -21.12 -16.80
N VAL A 210 12.38 -20.34 -17.63
CA VAL A 210 13.82 -20.06 -17.45
C VAL A 210 14.05 -19.18 -16.21
N ILE A 211 13.24 -18.13 -16.05
CA ILE A 211 13.31 -17.24 -14.87
C ILE A 211 13.11 -18.04 -13.59
N SER A 212 12.06 -18.87 -13.53
CA SER A 212 11.75 -19.69 -12.36
C SER A 212 12.74 -20.83 -12.09
N ALA A 213 13.64 -21.08 -13.04
CA ALA A 213 14.71 -22.04 -12.93
C ALA A 213 16.08 -21.36 -12.69
N ASP A 214 16.11 -20.15 -12.11
CA ASP A 214 17.32 -19.37 -11.86
C ASP A 214 18.19 -19.21 -13.11
N ASN A 215 17.53 -18.88 -14.24
CA ASN A 215 18.12 -18.73 -15.57
C ASN A 215 18.63 -20.04 -16.21
N GLU A 216 18.29 -21.21 -15.67
CA GLU A 216 18.56 -22.52 -16.27
C GLU A 216 17.55 -22.86 -17.36
N VAL A 217 18.03 -23.13 -18.58
CA VAL A 217 17.16 -23.49 -19.71
C VAL A 217 16.90 -25.00 -19.67
N ARG A 218 15.87 -25.41 -18.91
CA ARG A 218 15.47 -26.82 -18.76
C ARG A 218 14.76 -27.39 -19.99
N THR A 219 14.54 -28.70 -20.00
CA THR A 219 13.99 -29.47 -21.13
C THR A 219 12.68 -28.90 -21.69
N GLU A 220 11.74 -28.50 -20.84
CA GLU A 220 10.45 -27.95 -21.29
C GLU A 220 10.63 -26.61 -22.02
N ALA A 221 11.39 -25.68 -21.43
CA ALA A 221 11.68 -24.38 -22.05
C ALA A 221 12.38 -24.57 -23.40
N ARG A 222 13.36 -25.50 -23.49
CA ARG A 222 14.02 -25.84 -24.76
C ARG A 222 13.04 -26.33 -25.82
N LYS A 223 12.09 -27.19 -25.45
CA LYS A 223 11.07 -27.71 -26.38
C LYS A 223 10.19 -26.58 -26.90
N LEU A 224 9.78 -25.66 -26.02
CA LEU A 224 8.99 -24.49 -26.41
C LEU A 224 9.78 -23.55 -27.34
N PHE A 225 11.03 -23.21 -27.01
CA PHE A 225 11.86 -22.36 -27.89
C PHE A 225 12.11 -23.01 -29.26
N LYS A 226 12.35 -24.32 -29.32
CA LYS A 226 12.47 -25.06 -30.60
C LYS A 226 11.20 -24.98 -31.43
N ASN A 227 10.03 -25.13 -30.79
CA ASN A 227 8.74 -24.96 -31.45
C ASN A 227 8.56 -23.52 -31.96
N VAL A 228 8.88 -22.51 -31.15
CA VAL A 228 8.84 -21.10 -31.57
C VAL A 228 9.69 -20.89 -32.82
N LEU A 229 10.94 -21.39 -32.86
CA LEU A 229 11.80 -21.25 -34.04
C LEU A 229 11.31 -21.99 -35.30
N SER A 230 10.47 -23.02 -35.15
CA SER A 230 9.86 -23.70 -36.30
C SER A 230 8.82 -22.82 -37.02
N GLN A 231 8.24 -21.86 -36.31
CA GLN A 231 7.23 -20.93 -36.82
C GLN A 231 7.83 -19.54 -37.10
N GLU A 232 8.70 -19.09 -36.21
CA GLU A 232 9.37 -17.78 -36.25
C GLU A 232 10.89 -17.98 -36.27
N ALA A 233 11.44 -18.31 -37.44
CA ALA A 233 12.86 -18.63 -37.59
C ALA A 233 13.83 -17.50 -37.13
N ARG A 234 13.35 -16.25 -37.05
CA ARG A 234 14.14 -15.08 -36.59
C ARG A 234 13.87 -14.67 -35.14
N ASN A 235 13.03 -15.39 -34.38
CA ASN A 235 12.68 -14.99 -33.02
C ASN A 235 13.96 -14.85 -32.14
N PRO A 236 14.30 -13.63 -31.67
CA PRO A 236 15.58 -13.38 -31.03
C PRO A 236 15.69 -14.05 -29.66
N ARG A 237 14.60 -14.09 -28.89
CA ARG A 237 14.55 -14.73 -27.57
C ARG A 237 14.78 -16.23 -27.68
N ALA A 238 14.06 -16.90 -28.59
CA ALA A 238 14.21 -18.34 -28.76
C ALA A 238 15.61 -18.73 -29.24
N ARG A 239 16.22 -17.95 -30.15
CA ARG A 239 17.62 -18.14 -30.57
C ARG A 239 18.60 -17.94 -29.41
N TYR A 240 18.42 -16.87 -28.62
CA TYR A 240 19.29 -16.55 -27.49
C TYR A 240 19.26 -17.66 -26.44
N TYR A 241 18.07 -18.06 -25.98
CA TYR A 241 17.93 -19.05 -24.92
C TYR A 241 18.37 -20.45 -25.36
N LEU A 242 18.23 -20.82 -26.64
CA LEU A 242 18.79 -22.09 -27.12
C LEU A 242 20.31 -22.09 -27.17
N ALA A 243 20.95 -20.99 -27.56
CA ALA A 243 22.41 -20.86 -27.46
C ALA A 243 22.90 -20.85 -26.00
N LEU A 244 22.14 -20.22 -25.09
CA LEU A 244 22.40 -20.29 -23.65
C LEU A 244 22.29 -21.74 -23.13
N ALA A 245 21.28 -22.48 -23.58
CA ALA A 245 21.11 -23.89 -23.25
C ALA A 245 22.30 -24.75 -23.72
N ASP A 246 22.83 -24.49 -24.92
CA ASP A 246 24.05 -25.14 -25.40
C ASP A 246 25.26 -24.81 -24.51
N ALA A 247 25.39 -23.56 -24.05
CA ALA A 247 26.47 -23.17 -23.16
C ALA A 247 26.37 -23.84 -21.78
N GLN A 248 25.15 -23.94 -21.23
CA GLN A 248 24.87 -24.62 -19.97
C GLN A 248 25.17 -26.11 -20.02
N ASP A 249 24.98 -26.74 -21.18
CA ASP A 249 25.36 -28.14 -21.41
C ASP A 249 26.85 -28.36 -21.69
N GLY A 250 27.66 -27.28 -21.67
CA GLY A 250 29.08 -27.34 -22.01
C GLY A 250 29.38 -27.43 -23.51
N ARG A 251 28.37 -27.37 -24.39
CA ARG A 251 28.53 -27.27 -25.85
C ARG A 251 28.88 -25.83 -26.26
N LEU A 252 30.02 -25.35 -25.76
CA LEU A 252 30.44 -23.96 -25.93
C LEU A 252 30.61 -23.54 -27.39
N LYS A 253 31.02 -24.47 -28.28
CA LYS A 253 31.16 -24.19 -29.73
C LYS A 253 29.80 -23.92 -30.38
N ASP A 254 28.80 -24.74 -30.05
CA ASP A 254 27.45 -24.60 -30.58
C ASP A 254 26.79 -23.32 -30.04
N ALA A 255 26.98 -23.03 -28.75
CA ALA A 255 26.53 -21.78 -28.14
C ALA A 255 27.12 -20.54 -28.82
N LEU A 256 28.45 -20.54 -29.05
CA LEU A 256 29.14 -19.46 -29.75
C LEU A 256 28.58 -19.26 -31.17
N GLN A 257 28.39 -20.35 -31.93
CA GLN A 257 27.77 -20.29 -33.26
C GLN A 257 26.34 -19.73 -33.18
N GLY A 258 25.53 -20.18 -32.22
CA GLY A 258 24.15 -19.76 -32.06
C GLY A 258 23.99 -18.26 -31.78
N TRP A 259 24.86 -17.68 -30.94
CA TRP A 259 24.86 -16.23 -30.69
C TRP A 259 25.37 -15.41 -31.86
N ILE A 260 26.38 -15.89 -32.60
CA ILE A 260 26.84 -15.22 -33.84
C ILE A 260 25.73 -15.24 -34.90
N ASP A 261 25.05 -16.37 -35.05
CA ASP A 261 23.91 -16.52 -35.95
C ASP A 261 22.77 -15.59 -35.54
N LEU A 262 22.50 -15.43 -34.24
CA LEU A 262 21.54 -14.47 -33.72
C LEU A 262 21.89 -13.02 -34.11
N LEU A 263 23.15 -12.60 -33.94
CA LEU A 263 23.57 -11.25 -34.34
C LEU A 263 23.50 -11.02 -35.85
N THR A 264 23.68 -12.09 -36.63
CA THR A 264 23.60 -12.07 -38.10
C THR A 264 22.17 -11.82 -38.57
N VAL A 265 21.18 -12.43 -37.91
CA VAL A 265 19.76 -12.23 -38.24
C VAL A 265 19.13 -11.02 -37.54
N SER A 266 19.79 -10.47 -36.53
CA SER A 266 19.30 -9.29 -35.78
C SER A 266 19.60 -7.99 -36.54
N PRO A 267 18.72 -6.97 -36.46
CA PRO A 267 19.02 -5.65 -36.99
C PRO A 267 20.21 -5.02 -36.23
N PRO A 268 20.98 -4.10 -36.85
CA PRO A 268 22.10 -3.42 -36.18
C PRO A 268 21.67 -2.59 -34.97
N SER A 269 20.42 -2.11 -34.94
CA SER A 269 19.85 -1.29 -33.86
C SER A 269 19.19 -2.10 -32.74
N ALA A 270 19.25 -3.44 -32.77
CA ALA A 270 18.60 -4.26 -31.76
C ALA A 270 19.15 -3.98 -30.34
N PRO A 271 18.29 -3.71 -29.34
CA PRO A 271 18.74 -3.35 -28.00
C PRO A 271 19.47 -4.49 -27.27
N TRP A 272 19.20 -5.74 -27.62
CA TRP A 272 19.84 -6.93 -27.02
C TRP A 272 21.25 -7.23 -27.53
N ARG A 273 21.73 -6.53 -28.58
CA ARG A 273 23.03 -6.86 -29.20
C ARG A 273 24.18 -6.87 -28.21
N HIS A 274 24.22 -5.88 -27.30
CA HIS A 274 25.24 -5.80 -26.27
C HIS A 274 25.31 -7.07 -25.40
N THR A 275 24.16 -7.56 -24.93
CA THR A 275 24.06 -8.79 -24.12
C THR A 275 24.55 -10.02 -24.89
N VAL A 276 24.26 -10.09 -26.19
CA VAL A 276 24.71 -11.19 -27.04
C VAL A 276 26.22 -11.11 -27.30
N ASP A 277 26.76 -9.90 -27.54
CA ASP A 277 28.19 -9.66 -27.69
C ASP A 277 28.98 -10.07 -26.44
N GLU A 278 28.47 -9.79 -25.24
CA GLU A 278 29.08 -10.26 -23.98
C GLU A 278 29.07 -11.79 -23.89
N SER A 279 27.97 -12.42 -24.28
CA SER A 279 27.84 -13.89 -24.29
C SER A 279 28.85 -14.54 -25.25
N ILE A 280 29.04 -13.94 -26.43
CA ILE A 280 30.05 -14.32 -27.43
C ILE A 280 31.46 -14.15 -26.84
N LYS A 281 31.79 -12.97 -26.31
CA LYS A 281 33.13 -12.69 -25.73
C LYS A 281 33.48 -13.67 -24.61
N ASN A 282 32.56 -13.90 -23.68
CA ASN A 282 32.78 -14.79 -22.55
C ASN A 282 33.00 -16.24 -23.00
N THR A 283 32.24 -16.68 -23.99
CA THR A 283 32.31 -18.07 -24.49
C THR A 283 33.52 -18.29 -25.37
N ALA A 284 33.86 -17.33 -26.24
CA ALA A 284 35.08 -17.35 -27.04
C ALA A 284 36.34 -17.35 -26.15
N LYS A 285 36.34 -16.58 -25.05
CA LYS A 285 37.40 -16.61 -24.04
C LYS A 285 37.57 -17.99 -23.40
N LYS A 286 36.45 -18.65 -23.03
CA LYS A 286 36.48 -20.03 -22.48
C LYS A 286 37.04 -21.04 -23.51
N LEU A 287 36.70 -20.87 -24.78
CA LEU A 287 37.19 -21.69 -25.89
C LEU A 287 38.63 -21.35 -26.33
N ARG A 288 39.17 -20.19 -25.93
CA ARG A 288 40.44 -19.62 -26.41
C ARG A 288 40.48 -19.45 -27.94
N ILE A 289 39.39 -18.98 -28.53
CA ILE A 289 39.26 -18.71 -29.96
C ILE A 289 38.92 -17.23 -30.15
N ASP A 290 39.42 -16.62 -31.22
CA ASP A 290 38.97 -15.29 -31.65
C ASP A 290 37.56 -15.38 -32.26
N PRO A 291 36.54 -14.71 -31.69
CA PRO A 291 35.17 -14.79 -32.19
C PRO A 291 35.02 -14.27 -33.63
N SER A 292 35.91 -13.40 -34.12
CA SER A 292 35.87 -12.89 -35.50
C SER A 292 36.16 -13.96 -36.56
N LEU A 293 36.82 -15.06 -36.17
CA LEU A 293 37.14 -16.18 -37.06
C LEU A 293 35.93 -17.11 -37.27
N VAL A 294 34.94 -17.07 -36.38
CA VAL A 294 33.75 -17.90 -36.48
C VAL A 294 32.76 -17.25 -37.43
N LYS A 295 32.62 -17.83 -38.62
CA LYS A 295 31.70 -17.33 -39.64
C LYS A 295 30.26 -17.70 -39.28
N PRO A 296 29.27 -16.85 -39.61
CA PRO A 296 27.86 -17.21 -39.47
C PRO A 296 27.53 -18.46 -40.28
N SER A 297 26.61 -19.27 -39.76
CA SER A 297 26.16 -20.49 -40.42
C SER A 297 25.45 -20.18 -41.75
N LEU A 298 25.36 -21.18 -42.62
CA LEU A 298 24.66 -21.02 -43.89
C LEU A 298 23.19 -20.62 -43.67
N SER A 299 22.51 -21.22 -42.69
CA SER A 299 21.11 -20.89 -42.39
C SER A 299 20.96 -19.45 -41.91
N ALA A 300 21.86 -18.95 -41.07
CA ALA A 300 21.83 -17.55 -40.63
C ALA A 300 22.09 -16.57 -41.78
N LYS A 301 23.04 -16.89 -42.68
CA LYS A 301 23.31 -16.08 -43.88
C LYS A 301 22.12 -16.03 -44.83
N LEU A 302 21.47 -17.17 -45.06
CA LEU A 302 20.28 -17.25 -45.93
C LEU A 302 19.10 -16.49 -45.34
N LEU A 303 18.93 -16.52 -44.02
CA LEU A 303 17.93 -15.70 -43.35
C LEU A 303 18.26 -14.21 -43.49
N GLY A 304 19.53 -13.82 -43.34
CA GLY A 304 19.94 -12.42 -43.37
C GLY A 304 19.36 -11.59 -42.22
N PRO A 305 19.77 -10.31 -42.08
CA PRO A 305 19.25 -9.44 -41.05
C PRO A 305 17.76 -9.20 -41.25
N GLU A 306 17.01 -9.11 -40.16
CA GLU A 306 15.63 -8.67 -40.18
C GLU A 306 15.54 -7.29 -40.84
N LYS A 307 14.94 -7.27 -42.04
CA LYS A 307 14.58 -6.02 -42.69
C LYS A 307 13.45 -5.43 -41.88
N ILE A 308 13.72 -4.33 -41.17
CA ILE A 308 12.65 -3.51 -40.59
C ILE A 308 11.89 -2.95 -41.79
N THR A 309 10.81 -3.61 -42.19
CA THR A 309 9.80 -2.99 -43.05
C THR A 309 9.09 -1.95 -42.20
N VAL A 310 9.67 -0.75 -42.14
CA VAL A 310 8.87 0.44 -41.87
C VAL A 310 7.78 0.42 -42.96
N PRO A 311 6.48 0.42 -42.62
CA PRO A 311 5.45 0.64 -43.62
C PRO A 311 5.88 1.86 -44.43
N GLU A 312 5.90 1.73 -45.75
CA GLU A 312 6.32 2.78 -46.66
C GLU A 312 5.34 3.97 -46.52
N PHE A 313 5.56 4.80 -45.49
CA PHE A 313 4.86 6.07 -45.28
C PHE A 313 5.16 7.06 -46.41
N SER A 314 6.15 6.77 -47.26
CA SER A 314 6.56 7.60 -48.39
C SER A 314 5.42 7.80 -49.41
N LYS A 315 4.47 6.86 -49.53
CA LYS A 315 3.35 7.01 -50.48
C LYS A 315 2.20 7.88 -49.95
N TYR A 316 2.08 8.08 -48.64
CA TYR A 316 1.08 8.98 -48.06
C TYR A 316 1.65 10.36 -47.66
N SER A 317 2.96 10.48 -47.49
CA SER A 317 3.61 11.71 -47.03
C SER A 317 3.90 12.74 -48.12
N GLN A 318 4.09 12.32 -49.38
CA GLN A 318 4.57 13.25 -50.41
C GLN A 318 3.52 14.22 -50.95
N LYS A 319 2.22 13.96 -50.75
CA LYS A 319 1.16 14.79 -51.36
C LYS A 319 0.51 15.81 -50.41
N GLN A 320 0.85 15.81 -49.13
CA GLN A 320 0.18 16.66 -48.14
C GLN A 320 1.09 17.44 -47.20
N PHE A 321 2.40 17.17 -47.18
CA PHE A 321 3.34 17.94 -46.38
C PHE A 321 4.56 18.29 -47.21
N ASN A 322 4.65 19.57 -47.59
CA ASN A 322 5.85 20.18 -48.14
C ASN A 322 6.88 20.35 -47.01
N MET A 323 7.42 19.23 -46.50
CA MET A 323 8.58 19.25 -45.60
C MET A 323 9.84 19.10 -46.45
N PRO A 324 10.88 19.93 -46.23
CA PRO A 324 12.20 19.72 -46.82
C PRO A 324 12.71 18.33 -46.45
N ASP A 325 13.30 17.63 -47.42
CA ASP A 325 13.94 16.33 -47.25
C ASP A 325 15.12 16.50 -46.25
N LEU A 326 15.00 15.97 -45.04
CA LEU A 326 16.05 16.03 -44.02
C LEU A 326 17.04 14.89 -44.30
N ASP A 327 18.27 15.26 -44.66
CA ASP A 327 19.36 14.34 -45.01
C ASP A 327 19.76 13.49 -43.79
N GLN A 328 20.17 12.23 -44.01
CA GLN A 328 20.53 11.28 -42.95
C GLN A 328 21.69 11.77 -42.06
N THR A 329 22.47 12.73 -42.55
CA THR A 329 23.52 13.42 -41.80
C THR A 329 22.96 14.27 -40.65
N GLU A 330 21.74 14.83 -40.77
CA GLU A 330 21.11 15.67 -39.75
C GLU A 330 20.53 14.85 -38.58
N ILE A 331 20.10 13.62 -38.84
CA ILE A 331 19.60 12.69 -37.80
C ILE A 331 20.73 12.26 -36.85
N THR A 332 21.97 12.12 -37.37
CA THR A 332 23.15 11.83 -36.53
C THR A 332 23.66 13.06 -35.75
N ALA A 333 23.30 14.27 -36.18
CA ALA A 333 23.59 15.49 -35.43
C ALA A 333 22.69 15.65 -34.21
N ALA A 334 21.44 15.15 -34.25
CA ALA A 334 20.49 15.22 -33.14
C ALA A 334 20.95 14.48 -31.86
N GLY A 335 21.80 13.46 -32.00
CA GLY A 335 22.41 12.73 -30.89
C GLY A 335 23.57 13.46 -30.20
N LYS A 336 24.07 14.56 -30.79
CA LYS A 336 25.19 15.37 -30.26
C LYS A 336 24.75 16.66 -29.56
N LEU A 337 23.46 16.93 -29.52
CA LEU A 337 22.91 18.16 -28.95
C LEU A 337 22.93 18.13 -27.42
N SER A 338 23.42 19.22 -26.82
CA SER A 338 23.36 19.42 -25.38
C SER A 338 21.91 19.39 -24.87
N PRO A 339 21.66 19.09 -23.59
CA PRO A 339 20.32 19.14 -23.02
C PRO A 339 19.61 20.50 -23.23
N SER A 340 20.37 21.60 -23.28
CA SER A 340 19.84 22.95 -23.52
C SER A 340 19.35 23.13 -24.96
N GLU A 341 20.15 22.72 -25.95
CA GLU A 341 19.79 22.82 -27.37
C GLU A 341 18.60 21.92 -27.72
N ARG A 342 18.53 20.73 -27.10
CA ARG A 342 17.34 19.86 -27.21
C ARG A 342 16.09 20.53 -26.66
N GLY A 343 16.22 21.25 -25.55
CA GLY A 343 15.12 22.02 -24.96
C GLY A 343 14.59 23.11 -25.91
N GLU A 344 15.49 23.87 -26.55
CA GLU A 344 15.12 24.92 -27.50
C GLU A 344 14.40 24.39 -28.74
N ILE A 345 14.86 23.24 -29.26
CA ILE A 345 14.22 22.55 -30.39
C ILE A 345 12.83 22.04 -30.00
N ILE A 346 12.68 21.43 -28.82
CA ILE A 346 11.36 20.97 -28.36
C ILE A 346 10.42 22.17 -28.21
N GLN A 347 10.89 23.29 -27.66
CA GLN A 347 10.10 24.51 -27.55
C GLN A 347 9.73 25.12 -28.90
N SER A 348 10.59 25.02 -29.93
CA SER A 348 10.25 25.50 -31.28
C SER A 348 9.21 24.62 -31.96
N MET A 349 9.30 23.30 -31.80
CA MET A 349 8.30 22.35 -32.31
C MET A 349 6.93 22.55 -31.66
N VAL A 350 6.88 22.74 -30.34
CA VAL A 350 5.62 23.00 -29.61
C VAL A 350 5.00 24.35 -30.01
N ARG A 351 5.83 25.37 -30.27
CA ARG A 351 5.34 26.66 -30.82
C ARG A 351 4.73 26.49 -32.22
N SER A 352 5.39 25.77 -33.12
CA SER A 352 4.87 25.50 -34.46
C SER A 352 3.54 24.73 -34.42
N LEU A 353 3.42 23.76 -33.50
CA LEU A 353 2.15 23.05 -33.27
C LEU A 353 1.05 24.00 -32.77
N ALA A 354 1.35 24.87 -31.81
CA ALA A 354 0.40 25.85 -31.29
C ALA A 354 -0.07 26.83 -32.37
N ASP A 355 0.84 27.35 -33.20
CA ASP A 355 0.50 28.24 -34.31
C ASP A 355 -0.39 27.55 -35.35
N ARG A 356 -0.08 26.30 -35.70
CA ARG A 356 -0.93 25.52 -36.62
C ARG A 356 -2.33 25.30 -36.08
N LEU A 357 -2.47 25.01 -34.79
CA LEU A 357 -3.77 24.78 -34.15
C LEU A 357 -4.58 26.06 -33.98
N ARG A 358 -3.94 27.24 -34.03
CA ARG A 358 -4.66 28.50 -34.16
C ARG A 358 -5.32 28.64 -35.53
N ASP A 359 -4.65 28.16 -36.57
CA ASP A 359 -5.16 28.22 -37.95
C ASP A 359 -6.15 27.07 -38.27
N ASN A 360 -6.08 25.96 -37.53
CA ASN A 360 -7.02 24.85 -37.59
C ASN A 360 -7.58 24.50 -36.19
N PRO A 361 -8.55 25.29 -35.69
CA PRO A 361 -9.01 25.19 -34.31
C PRO A 361 -9.83 23.93 -33.99
N ASP A 362 -10.31 23.20 -34.99
CA ASP A 362 -11.18 22.03 -34.82
C ASP A 362 -10.41 20.69 -34.68
N ASP A 363 -9.08 20.71 -34.75
CA ASP A 363 -8.22 19.52 -34.61
C ASP A 363 -8.08 19.06 -33.15
N LEU A 364 -9.05 18.26 -32.68
CA LEU A 364 -9.09 17.71 -31.32
C LEU A 364 -7.80 16.96 -30.95
N ASP A 365 -7.33 16.07 -31.83
CA ASP A 365 -6.13 15.25 -31.62
C ASP A 365 -4.87 16.12 -31.50
N GLY A 366 -4.80 17.19 -32.29
CA GLY A 366 -3.76 18.20 -32.21
C GLY A 366 -3.76 18.94 -30.88
N TRP A 367 -4.92 19.38 -30.39
CA TRP A 367 -5.05 20.04 -29.09
C TRP A 367 -4.68 19.13 -27.91
N GLU A 368 -5.02 17.83 -27.94
CA GLU A 368 -4.58 16.86 -26.92
C GLU A 368 -3.05 16.68 -26.88
N ARG A 369 -2.41 16.66 -28.05
CA ARG A 369 -0.94 16.59 -28.13
C ARG A 369 -0.29 17.86 -27.59
N LEU A 370 -0.86 19.03 -27.91
CA LEU A 370 -0.37 20.32 -27.42
C LEU A 370 -0.49 20.43 -25.89
N GLU A 371 -1.59 19.96 -25.32
CA GLU A 371 -1.81 19.92 -23.87
C GLU A 371 -0.74 19.09 -23.15
N ARG A 372 -0.51 17.85 -23.60
CA ARG A 372 0.53 16.96 -23.05
C ARG A 372 1.92 17.56 -23.19
N ALA A 373 2.21 18.22 -24.31
CA ALA A 373 3.50 18.87 -24.54
C ALA A 373 3.74 20.03 -23.56
N TYR A 374 2.72 20.85 -23.28
CA TYR A 374 2.82 21.91 -22.26
C TYR A 374 2.97 21.37 -20.84
N GLN A 375 2.34 20.23 -20.50
CA GLN A 375 2.55 19.58 -19.20
C GLN A 375 4.01 19.14 -19.01
N VAL A 376 4.60 18.50 -20.02
CA VAL A 376 6.01 18.05 -19.97
C VAL A 376 6.99 19.23 -19.86
N LEU A 377 6.66 20.37 -20.49
CA LEU A 377 7.45 21.60 -20.41
C LEU A 377 7.21 22.42 -19.13
N GLY A 378 6.30 22.01 -18.24
CA GLY A 378 5.95 22.75 -17.03
C GLY A 378 5.11 24.02 -17.28
N GLU A 379 4.61 24.20 -18.50
CA GLU A 379 3.84 25.35 -18.97
C GLU A 379 2.35 25.23 -18.57
N THR A 380 2.12 25.12 -17.26
CA THR A 380 0.82 24.76 -16.66
C THR A 380 -0.33 25.68 -17.05
N LYS A 381 -0.09 26.97 -17.30
CA LYS A 381 -1.11 27.92 -17.76
C LYS A 381 -1.58 27.58 -19.18
N LYS A 382 -0.64 27.34 -20.10
CA LYS A 382 -0.93 27.00 -21.50
C LYS A 382 -1.58 25.62 -21.63
N ALA A 383 -1.20 24.66 -20.79
CA ALA A 383 -1.86 23.36 -20.72
C ALA A 383 -3.36 23.49 -20.35
N LYS A 384 -3.69 24.34 -19.36
CA LYS A 384 -5.10 24.59 -18.98
C LYS A 384 -5.91 25.25 -20.10
N GLU A 385 -5.29 26.15 -20.86
CA GLU A 385 -5.91 26.81 -22.01
C GLU A 385 -6.20 25.81 -23.15
N ALA A 386 -5.23 24.94 -23.47
CA ALA A 386 -5.41 23.85 -24.43
C ALA A 386 -6.53 22.88 -23.98
N LEU A 387 -6.55 22.50 -22.70
CA LEU A 387 -7.61 21.66 -22.14
C LEU A 387 -9.00 22.30 -22.21
N ALA A 388 -9.09 23.62 -22.01
CA ALA A 388 -10.34 24.35 -22.17
C ALA A 388 -10.84 24.33 -23.62
N HIS A 389 -9.93 24.39 -24.60
CA HIS A 389 -10.26 24.23 -26.02
C HIS A 389 -10.74 22.82 -26.36
N ILE A 390 -10.04 21.78 -25.89
CA ILE A 390 -10.45 20.37 -26.05
C ILE A 390 -11.89 20.17 -25.56
N ARG A 391 -12.21 20.70 -24.37
CA ARG A 391 -13.56 20.59 -23.77
C ARG A 391 -14.66 21.31 -24.55
N ARG A 392 -14.31 22.33 -25.35
CA ARG A 392 -15.27 23.01 -26.23
C ARG A 392 -15.53 22.19 -27.49
N LEU A 393 -14.51 21.54 -28.03
CA LEU A 393 -14.62 20.69 -29.22
C LEU A 393 -15.27 19.33 -28.91
N SER A 394 -15.15 18.85 -27.67
CA SER A 394 -15.73 17.58 -27.21
C SER A 394 -17.18 17.69 -26.72
N ARG A 395 -17.84 18.84 -26.88
CA ARG A 395 -19.24 19.09 -26.55
C ARG A 395 -20.03 19.27 -27.84
#